data_AF-A0A1S6WVJ6-F1
#
_entry.id   AF-A0A1S6WVJ6-F1
#
_cell.length_a   1.000
_cell.length_b   1.000
_cell.length_c   1.000
_cell.angle_alpha   90.00
_cell.angle_beta   90.00
_cell.angle_gamma   90.00
#
_symmetry.space_group_name_H-M   'P 1'
#
loop_
_entity.id
_entity.type
_entity.pdbx_description
1 polymer ?
#
loop_
_entity_poly.entity_id
_entity_poly.type
_entity_poly.pdbx_seq_one_letter_code
_entity_poly.pdbx_strand_id
1 'polypeptide(L)' 'MTTLLLCAGLIITGCEKTYSVEEFKKDEKLLKEWMAKCGGFAKSKNCQNAYQAENEKFWGEKPVNTDPGHGF' A
#
# COMPACT_ATOMS: atom_id res chain seq x y z
N MET A 1 -7.07 -44.46 -20.92
CA MET A 1 -5.71 -44.07 -20.54
C MET A 1 -5.73 -42.61 -20.11
N THR A 2 -5.23 -42.36 -18.88
CA THR A 2 -4.55 -41.14 -18.40
C THR A 2 -5.16 -39.78 -18.80
N THR A 3 -5.69 -38.99 -17.88
CA THR A 3 -4.80 -38.23 -16.99
C THR A 3 -5.27 -38.17 -15.53
N LEU A 4 -4.55 -38.88 -14.69
CA LEU A 4 -4.39 -38.57 -13.28
C LEU A 4 -3.51 -37.30 -13.20
N LEU A 5 -3.97 -36.25 -12.53
CA LEU A 5 -3.10 -35.29 -11.84
C LEU A 5 -3.88 -34.66 -10.69
N LEU A 6 -3.99 -35.47 -9.64
CA LEU A 6 -4.04 -35.02 -8.27
C LEU A 6 -2.83 -34.11 -8.00
N CYS A 7 -2.97 -33.27 -6.97
CA CYS A 7 -1.87 -32.62 -6.25
C CYS A 7 -1.26 -31.38 -6.89
N ALA A 8 -1.85 -30.24 -6.56
CA ALA A 8 -1.19 -29.39 -5.58
C ALA A 8 -2.29 -28.62 -4.84
N GLY A 9 -2.53 -28.97 -3.58
CA GLY A 9 -3.03 -27.97 -2.65
C GLY A 9 -2.05 -26.82 -2.75
N LEU A 10 -2.47 -25.77 -3.47
CA LEU A 10 -1.67 -24.57 -3.64
C LEU A 10 -1.25 -24.19 -2.25
N ILE A 11 0.06 -24.29 -1.99
CA ILE A 11 0.65 -23.70 -0.81
C ILE A 11 0.07 -22.29 -0.79
N ILE A 12 -0.77 -22.00 0.20
CA ILE A 12 -1.33 -20.67 0.41
C ILE A 12 -0.15 -19.83 0.90
N THR A 13 0.85 -19.58 0.06
CA THR A 13 1.45 -18.26 0.01
C THR A 13 0.30 -17.41 -0.53
N GLY A 14 -0.61 -17.02 0.36
CA GLY A 14 -1.88 -16.42 -0.04
C GLY A 14 -1.58 -15.33 -1.05
N CYS A 15 -2.29 -15.33 -2.19
CA CYS A 15 -2.29 -14.18 -3.09
C CYS A 15 -2.72 -12.99 -2.24
N GLU A 16 -1.75 -12.32 -1.63
CA GLU A 16 -1.99 -11.21 -0.75
C GLU A 16 -2.58 -10.13 -1.63
N LYS A 17 -3.85 -9.79 -1.37
CA LYS A 17 -4.57 -8.79 -2.15
C LYS A 17 -3.68 -7.57 -2.27
N THR A 18 -3.43 -7.12 -3.50
CA THR A 18 -2.77 -5.83 -3.72
C THR A 18 -3.82 -4.73 -3.59
N TYR A 19 -3.67 -3.88 -2.59
CA TYR A 19 -4.53 -2.72 -2.34
C TYR A 19 -3.97 -1.51 -3.09
N SER A 20 -4.86 -0.74 -3.71
CA SER A 20 -4.54 0.54 -4.36
C SER A 20 -4.27 1.65 -3.34
N VAL A 21 -3.65 2.74 -3.79
CA VAL A 21 -3.42 3.94 -2.97
C VAL A 21 -4.75 4.54 -2.52
N GLU A 22 -5.75 4.55 -3.40
CA GLU A 22 -7.09 5.10 -3.12
C GLU A 22 -7.84 4.28 -2.06
N GLU A 23 -7.71 2.95 -2.08
CA GLU A 23 -8.25 2.09 -1.02
C GLU A 23 -7.64 2.42 0.34
N PHE A 24 -6.32 2.61 0.40
CA PHE A 24 -5.64 3.03 1.63
C PHE A 24 -6.04 4.43 2.09
N LYS A 25 -6.29 5.36 1.18
CA LYS A 25 -6.77 6.70 1.55
C LYS A 25 -8.17 6.67 2.16
N LYS A 26 -9.06 5.81 1.65
CA LYS A 26 -10.44 5.68 2.11
C LYS A 26 -10.57 4.91 3.42
N ASP A 27 -9.66 3.98 3.70
CA ASP A 27 -9.68 3.16 4.91
C ASP A 27 -8.46 3.42 5.80
N GLU A 28 -8.64 4.28 6.80
CA GLU A 28 -7.59 4.67 7.73
C GLU A 28 -7.11 3.49 8.60
N LYS A 29 -8.01 2.56 8.94
CA LYS A 29 -7.65 1.38 9.74
C LYS A 29 -6.73 0.46 8.93
N LEU A 30 -7.12 0.18 7.69
CA LEU A 30 -6.31 -0.61 6.77
C LEU A 30 -4.92 0.03 6.56
N LEU A 31 -4.86 1.34 6.37
CA LEU A 31 -3.60 2.06 6.24
C LEU A 31 -2.70 1.89 7.48
N LYS A 32 -3.24 2.09 8.69
CA LYS A 32 -2.46 1.95 9.95
C LYS A 32 -1.95 0.53 10.16
N GLU A 33 -2.77 -0.48 9.92
CA GLU A 33 -2.38 -1.88 10.02
C GLU A 33 -1.23 -2.22 9.06
N TRP A 34 -1.32 -1.73 7.82
CA TRP A 34 -0.28 -1.93 6.82
C TRP A 34 1.00 -1.17 7.14
N MET A 35 0.91 0.08 7.58
CA MET A 35 2.07 0.85 8.01
C MET A 35 2.82 0.16 9.18
N ALA A 36 2.07 -0.36 10.16
CA ALA A 36 2.63 -1.16 11.25
C ALA A 36 3.29 -2.46 10.74
N LYS A 37 2.64 -3.17 9.80
CA LYS A 37 3.16 -4.39 9.19
C LYS A 37 4.43 -4.14 8.37
N CYS A 38 4.54 -3.00 7.70
CA CYS A 38 5.67 -2.65 6.84
C CYS A 38 6.92 -2.24 7.62
N GLY A 39 6.77 -1.77 8.87
CA GLY A 39 7.89 -1.56 9.81
C GLY A 39 9.03 -0.70 9.25
N GLY A 40 8.74 0.34 8.46
CA GLY A 40 9.75 1.20 7.83
C GLY A 40 10.26 0.74 6.46
N PHE A 41 9.86 -0.42 5.95
CA PHE A 41 10.38 -0.99 4.69
C PHE A 41 9.30 -1.10 3.61
N ALA A 42 9.56 -0.54 2.43
CA ALA A 42 8.66 -0.58 1.28
C ALA A 42 8.97 -1.74 0.31
N LYS A 43 9.07 -2.98 0.83
CA LYS A 43 9.44 -4.15 0.00
C LYS A 43 8.27 -4.75 -0.79
N SER A 44 7.05 -4.74 -0.23
CA SER A 44 5.86 -5.21 -0.94
C SER A 44 5.16 -4.05 -1.66
N LYS A 45 4.41 -4.38 -2.71
CA LYS A 45 3.61 -3.37 -3.43
C LYS A 45 2.60 -2.69 -2.52
N ASN A 46 2.03 -3.42 -1.57
CA ASN A 46 1.14 -2.86 -0.56
C ASN A 46 1.84 -1.89 0.39
N CYS A 47 3.07 -2.19 0.83
CA CYS A 47 3.83 -1.25 1.63
C CYS A 47 4.10 0.05 0.86
N GLN A 48 4.52 -0.05 -0.40
CA GLN A 48 4.72 1.12 -1.26
C GLN A 48 3.44 1.96 -1.38
N ASN A 49 2.32 1.32 -1.66
CA ASN A 49 1.03 2.00 -1.82
C ASN A 49 0.53 2.61 -0.48
N ALA A 50 0.77 1.95 0.66
CA ALA A 50 0.45 2.47 1.99
C ALA A 50 1.27 3.72 2.32
N TYR A 51 2.60 3.70 2.13
CA TYR A 51 3.45 4.88 2.31
C TYR A 51 3.06 6.02 1.38
N GLN A 52 2.72 5.71 0.13
CA GLN A 52 2.26 6.72 -0.81
C GLN A 52 0.94 7.36 -0.33
N ALA A 53 -0.03 6.54 0.13
CA ALA A 53 -1.29 7.05 0.66
C ALA A 53 -1.09 7.93 1.91
N GLU A 54 -0.19 7.56 2.83
CA GLU A 54 0.14 8.37 4.01
C GLU A 54 0.77 9.71 3.62
N ASN A 55 1.77 9.68 2.71
CA ASN A 55 2.42 10.88 2.22
C ASN A 55 1.41 11.80 1.50
N GLU A 56 0.56 11.25 0.65
CA GLU A 56 -0.43 12.04 -0.08
C GLU A 56 -1.52 12.60 0.83
N LYS A 57 -1.86 11.95 1.96
CA LYS A 57 -2.68 12.58 3.00
C LYS A 57 -1.94 13.73 3.68
N PHE A 58 -0.71 13.50 4.12
CA PHE A 58 0.06 14.50 4.87
C PHE A 58 0.46 15.74 4.05
N TRP A 59 0.76 15.54 2.77
CA TRP A 59 1.19 16.59 1.84
C TRP A 59 0.07 17.08 0.92
N GLY A 60 -0.95 16.27 0.66
CA GLY A 60 -2.09 16.64 -0.19
C GLY A 60 -3.28 17.27 0.56
N GLU A 61 -3.35 17.16 1.89
CA GLU A 61 -4.30 17.93 2.71
C GLU A 61 -3.76 19.29 3.16
N LYS A 62 -2.45 19.57 3.04
CA LYS A 62 -2.02 20.97 3.15
C LYS A 62 -2.55 21.68 1.91
N PRO A 63 -3.32 22.78 2.04
CA PRO A 63 -3.49 23.65 0.89
C PRO A 63 -2.09 23.94 0.37
N VAL A 64 -1.87 23.82 -0.93
CA VAL A 64 -0.75 24.47 -1.59
C VAL A 64 -0.92 25.94 -1.22
N ASN A 65 -0.28 26.35 -0.12
CA ASN A 65 0.00 27.73 0.11
C ASN A 65 1.05 28.02 -0.93
N THR A 66 0.60 28.53 -2.07
CA THR A 66 1.42 29.29 -2.99
C THR A 66 1.99 30.45 -2.17
N ASP A 67 3.08 30.21 -1.45
CA ASP A 67 3.91 31.28 -0.93
C ASP A 67 4.86 31.64 -2.08
N PRO A 68 4.63 32.79 -2.77
CA PRO A 68 5.49 33.22 -3.85
C PRO A 68 6.73 33.86 -3.21
N GLY A 69 7.66 33.01 -2.81
CA GLY A 69 9.04 33.38 -2.61
C GLY A 69 9.45 33.61 -1.16
N HIS A 70 10.63 33.08 -0.84
CA HIS A 70 11.76 33.92 -0.48
C HIS A 70 13.01 33.27 -1.09
N GLY A 71 13.66 33.99 -2.00
CA GLY A 71 15.03 33.69 -2.36
C GLY A 71 15.94 34.03 -1.19
N PHE A 72 16.95 33.17 -0.99
CA PHE A 72 18.26 33.52 -0.47
C PHE A 72 19.29 32.78 -1.32
#